data_AF-A0A402A4V0-F1
#
_entry.id   AF-A0A402A4V0-F1
#
_cell.length_a   1.000
_cell.length_b   1.000
_cell.length_c   1.000
_cell.angle_alpha   90.00
_cell.angle_beta   90.00
_cell.angle_gamma   90.00
#
_symmetry.space_group_name_H-M   'P 1'
#
loop_
_entity.id
_entity.type
_entity.pdbx_description
1 polymer ?
#
loop_
_entity_poly.entity_id
_entity_poly.type
_entity_poly.pdbx_seq_one_letter_code
_entity_poly.pdbx_strand_id
1 'polypeptide(L)'
;MSHDLIVVCKYGWGQFLRLYRDHLELNETSYAIQDIISIQPIYARTLGISSTRLKLQLKERVIFLRGIVDIDAALKIIVYVESWQRAHLRAVLQNGAVSPSDQSASHHLHLDAQAWIPVDGNEQAKEASEALNARMYQERQMLRIHRLNNLRTERTRRQHGFDVERLTRTLQSGQLPHVIVTPRLHQGEVAHYCVDAQFYTELSGTPLFARRGIKDQGQFILTNQRAIYMGRKRQIVIKYEQLLHFFCQDELVVLLTLNWTNRYRFSLRYPLECLMYLETIFQRFQQENMPLALPWAIDASTGGDWSMVPMSQSPFLIGPTGESRTR
;
A
#
# COMPACT_ATOMS: atom_id res chain seq x y z
N MET A 1 -8.12 -30.86 -15.55
CA MET A 1 -9.16 -30.00 -16.14
C MET A 1 -8.70 -28.55 -15.98
N SER A 2 -8.71 -27.76 -17.05
CA SER A 2 -8.40 -26.32 -16.97
C SER A 2 -9.53 -25.61 -16.24
N HIS A 3 -9.22 -24.95 -15.12
CA HIS A 3 -10.19 -24.09 -14.45
C HIS A 3 -10.10 -22.72 -15.10
N ASP A 4 -11.23 -22.21 -15.61
CA ASP A 4 -11.28 -20.91 -16.29
C ASP A 4 -10.89 -19.79 -15.32
N LEU A 5 -9.71 -19.22 -15.53
CA LEU A 5 -9.16 -18.11 -14.76
C LEU A 5 -9.82 -16.80 -15.21
N ILE A 6 -10.54 -16.15 -14.31
CA ILE A 6 -11.36 -14.96 -14.60
C ILE A 6 -10.58 -13.68 -14.31
N VAL A 7 -9.92 -13.60 -13.15
CA VAL A 7 -9.10 -12.45 -12.73
C VAL A 7 -7.88 -12.92 -11.94
N VAL A 8 -6.73 -12.32 -12.22
CA VAL A 8 -5.58 -12.31 -11.29
C VAL A 8 -5.44 -10.92 -10.71
N CYS A 9 -5.31 -10.82 -9.40
CA CYS A 9 -5.16 -9.57 -8.68
C CYS A 9 -3.96 -9.67 -7.73
N LYS A 10 -3.04 -8.70 -7.77
CA LYS A 10 -1.96 -8.60 -6.79
C LYS A 10 -2.46 -7.89 -5.54
N TYR A 11 -2.17 -8.45 -4.37
CA TYR A 11 -2.47 -7.85 -3.07
C TYR A 11 -1.27 -7.96 -2.13
N GLY A 12 -1.24 -7.10 -1.11
CA GLY A 12 -0.19 -7.03 -0.11
C GLY A 12 1.20 -6.90 -0.74
N TRP A 13 2.16 -7.63 -0.18
CA TRP A 13 3.56 -7.61 -0.59
C TRP A 13 3.83 -8.65 -1.68
N GLY A 14 3.20 -8.47 -2.84
CA GLY A 14 3.38 -9.35 -4.02
C GLY A 14 2.61 -10.68 -3.98
N GLN A 15 1.64 -10.82 -3.09
CA GLN A 15 0.75 -11.99 -3.05
C GLN A 15 -0.27 -11.94 -4.20
N PHE A 16 -0.76 -13.11 -4.61
CA PHE A 16 -1.69 -13.27 -5.71
C PHE A 16 -3.02 -13.81 -5.23
N LEU A 17 -4.09 -13.13 -5.63
CA LEU A 17 -5.45 -13.64 -5.63
C LEU A 17 -5.76 -14.08 -7.05
N ARG A 18 -6.17 -15.34 -7.22
CA ARG A 18 -6.68 -15.85 -8.49
C ARG A 18 -8.14 -16.22 -8.33
N LEU A 19 -8.99 -15.61 -9.13
CA LEU A 19 -10.42 -15.91 -9.16
C LEU A 19 -10.70 -16.83 -10.34
N TYR A 20 -11.22 -18.01 -10.05
CA TYR A 20 -11.72 -18.98 -11.01
C TYR A 20 -13.26 -18.98 -10.97
N ARG A 21 -13.88 -19.81 -11.81
CA ARG A 21 -15.34 -19.89 -11.95
C ARG A 21 -16.07 -20.42 -10.71
N ASP A 22 -15.42 -21.30 -9.95
CA ASP A 22 -16.00 -22.07 -8.85
C ASP A 22 -15.27 -21.84 -7.51
N HIS A 23 -14.01 -21.40 -7.56
CA HIS A 23 -13.18 -21.14 -6.40
C HIS A 23 -12.35 -19.85 -6.53
N LEU A 24 -11.85 -19.37 -5.40
CA LEU A 24 -10.95 -18.24 -5.27
C LEU A 24 -9.71 -18.72 -4.52
N GLU A 25 -8.53 -18.52 -5.11
CA GLU A 25 -7.24 -18.95 -4.57
C GLU A 25 -6.51 -17.77 -3.93
N LEU A 26 -6.00 -17.96 -2.72
CA LEU A 26 -5.20 -16.98 -1.96
C LEU A 26 -3.99 -17.68 -1.38
N ASN A 27 -2.78 -17.29 -1.82
CA ASN A 27 -1.53 -17.91 -1.37
C ASN A 27 -1.61 -19.45 -1.42
N GLU A 28 -1.92 -20.01 -2.59
CA GLU A 28 -2.03 -21.46 -2.84
C GLU A 28 -3.18 -22.17 -2.09
N THR A 29 -3.91 -21.46 -1.22
CA THR A 29 -5.09 -21.98 -0.54
C THR A 29 -6.34 -21.71 -1.38
N SER A 30 -7.03 -22.76 -1.81
CA SER A 30 -8.29 -22.66 -2.54
C SER A 30 -9.50 -22.53 -1.59
N TYR A 31 -10.43 -21.64 -1.94
CA TYR A 31 -11.69 -21.40 -1.23
C TYR A 31 -12.84 -21.52 -2.23
N ALA A 32 -13.79 -22.43 -2.01
CA ALA A 32 -14.96 -22.52 -2.88
C ALA A 32 -15.82 -21.25 -2.76
N ILE A 33 -16.32 -20.71 -3.88
CA ILE A 33 -17.08 -19.45 -3.88
C ILE A 33 -18.37 -19.57 -3.05
N GLN A 34 -18.96 -20.76 -3.01
CA GLN A 34 -20.11 -21.11 -2.15
C GLN A 34 -19.87 -20.99 -0.64
N ASP A 35 -18.61 -20.88 -0.20
CA ASP A 35 -18.25 -20.69 1.20
C ASP A 35 -18.07 -19.21 1.55
N ILE A 36 -18.02 -18.31 0.56
CA ILE A 36 -17.98 -16.86 0.74
C ILE A 36 -19.41 -16.36 1.01
N ILE A 37 -19.67 -15.98 2.26
CA ILE A 37 -20.94 -15.38 2.71
C ILE A 37 -21.05 -13.93 2.27
N SER A 38 -19.98 -13.14 2.41
CA SER A 38 -19.97 -11.76 1.91
C SER A 38 -18.58 -11.28 1.51
N ILE A 39 -18.56 -10.35 0.56
CA ILE A 39 -17.39 -9.60 0.14
C ILE A 39 -17.66 -8.11 0.39
N GLN A 40 -16.76 -7.43 1.09
CA GLN A 40 -16.89 -6.00 1.42
C GLN A 40 -15.63 -5.25 0.98
N PRO A 41 -15.73 -4.34 -0.02
CA PRO A 41 -14.63 -3.44 -0.34
C PRO A 41 -14.51 -2.34 0.71
N ILE A 42 -13.27 -2.04 1.09
CA ILE A 42 -12.90 -0.85 1.85
C ILE A 42 -11.88 -0.10 1.00
N TYR A 43 -12.35 0.95 0.33
CA TYR A 43 -11.51 1.84 -0.47
C TYR A 43 -10.74 2.80 0.44
N ALA A 44 -9.45 2.93 0.20
CA ALA A 44 -8.57 3.86 0.91
C ALA A 44 -7.58 4.48 -0.08
N ARG A 45 -7.17 5.73 0.16
CA ARG A 45 -5.96 6.25 -0.49
C ARG A 45 -4.78 6.04 0.43
N THR A 46 -3.81 5.28 -0.06
CA THR A 46 -2.53 5.04 0.62
C THR A 46 -1.49 5.61 -0.32
N LEU A 47 -0.63 6.53 0.14
CA LEU A 47 0.43 7.13 -0.69
C LEU A 47 -0.11 8.00 -1.86
N GLY A 48 -1.34 8.51 -1.75
CA GLY A 48 -2.06 9.17 -2.86
C GLY A 48 -2.59 8.20 -3.92
N ILE A 49 -2.09 6.97 -3.96
CA ILE A 49 -2.55 5.87 -4.79
C ILE A 49 -3.87 5.36 -4.21
N SER A 50 -4.89 5.23 -5.06
CA SER A 50 -6.15 4.60 -4.68
C SER A 50 -5.92 3.10 -4.51
N SER A 51 -6.29 2.54 -3.37
CA SER A 51 -6.11 1.13 -3.05
C SER A 51 -7.37 0.55 -2.43
N THR A 52 -7.66 -0.71 -2.76
CA THR A 52 -8.79 -1.46 -2.22
C THR A 52 -8.30 -2.46 -1.17
N ARG A 53 -9.12 -2.66 -0.14
CA ARG A 53 -9.03 -3.83 0.75
C ARG A 53 -10.31 -4.62 0.57
N LEU A 54 -10.21 -5.95 0.52
CA LEU A 54 -11.38 -6.82 0.48
C LEU A 54 -11.46 -7.57 1.80
N LYS A 55 -12.56 -7.39 2.52
CA LYS A 55 -12.93 -8.27 3.62
C LYS A 55 -13.81 -9.37 3.03
N LEU A 56 -13.30 -10.60 3.07
CA LEU A 56 -14.02 -11.82 2.70
C LEU A 56 -14.51 -12.48 3.97
N GLN A 57 -15.83 -12.59 4.15
CA GLN A 57 -16.43 -13.39 5.20
C GLN A 57 -16.76 -14.77 4.63
N LEU A 58 -16.05 -15.79 5.08
CA LEU A 58 -16.35 -17.19 4.80
C LEU A 58 -17.24 -17.77 5.91
N LYS A 59 -17.77 -18.98 5.71
CA LYS A 59 -18.54 -19.72 6.73
C LYS A 59 -17.83 -19.84 8.08
N GLU A 60 -16.54 -20.13 8.08
CA GLU A 60 -15.77 -20.44 9.29
C GLU A 60 -14.82 -19.32 9.74
N ARG A 61 -14.48 -18.37 8.87
CA ARG A 61 -13.44 -17.35 9.13
C ARG A 61 -13.61 -16.08 8.31
N VAL A 62 -12.95 -15.00 8.74
CA VAL A 62 -12.88 -13.74 7.99
C VAL A 62 -11.45 -13.52 7.51
N ILE A 63 -11.28 -13.24 6.22
CA ILE A 63 -10.00 -12.93 5.59
C ILE A 63 -9.98 -11.46 5.17
N PHE A 64 -8.84 -10.80 5.39
CA PHE A 64 -8.62 -9.40 5.01
C PHE A 64 -7.50 -9.29 3.99
N LEU A 65 -7.87 -9.06 2.74
CA LEU A 65 -6.95 -8.75 1.65
C LEU A 65 -6.65 -7.25 1.69
N ARG A 66 -5.38 -6.88 1.73
CA ARG A 66 -4.92 -5.50 1.88
C ARG A 66 -4.03 -5.11 0.72
N GLY A 67 -3.91 -3.82 0.43
CA GLY A 67 -2.94 -3.32 -0.56
C GLY A 67 -3.23 -3.81 -1.98
N ILE A 68 -4.50 -3.97 -2.37
CA ILE A 68 -4.83 -4.14 -3.79
C ILE A 68 -4.68 -2.78 -4.45
N VAL A 69 -3.78 -2.69 -5.44
CA VAL A 69 -3.55 -1.47 -6.22
C VAL A 69 -4.41 -1.45 -7.48
N ASP A 70 -4.66 -2.62 -8.07
CA ASP A 70 -5.55 -2.78 -9.23
C ASP A 70 -7.02 -2.80 -8.78
N ILE A 71 -7.64 -1.61 -8.82
CA ILE A 71 -9.04 -1.41 -8.44
C ILE A 71 -9.98 -2.10 -9.43
N ASP A 72 -9.65 -2.14 -10.72
CA ASP A 72 -10.51 -2.75 -11.73
C ASP A 72 -10.55 -4.28 -11.57
N ALA A 73 -9.42 -4.91 -11.25
CA ALA A 73 -9.37 -6.30 -10.82
C ALA A 73 -10.19 -6.53 -9.54
N ALA A 74 -10.06 -5.66 -8.53
CA ALA A 74 -10.86 -5.76 -7.30
C ALA A 74 -12.37 -5.68 -7.58
N LEU A 75 -12.79 -4.72 -8.41
CA LEU A 75 -14.18 -4.53 -8.82
C LEU A 75 -14.72 -5.74 -9.59
N LYS A 76 -13.95 -6.30 -10.52
CA LYS A 76 -14.32 -7.53 -11.23
C LYS A 76 -14.54 -8.71 -10.27
N ILE A 77 -13.69 -8.86 -9.24
CA ILE A 77 -13.84 -9.90 -8.21
C ILE A 77 -15.13 -9.70 -7.40
N ILE A 78 -15.41 -8.47 -6.96
CA ILE A 78 -16.63 -8.14 -6.21
C ILE A 78 -17.88 -8.43 -7.05
N VAL A 79 -17.94 -7.90 -8.28
CA VAL A 79 -19.07 -8.09 -9.18
C VAL A 79 -19.29 -9.57 -9.48
N TYR A 80 -18.22 -10.33 -9.72
CA TYR A 80 -18.32 -11.77 -9.94
C TYR A 80 -18.92 -12.50 -8.73
N VAL A 81 -18.32 -12.35 -7.55
CA VAL A 81 -18.78 -13.03 -6.32
C VAL A 81 -20.22 -12.64 -5.98
N GLU A 82 -20.58 -11.35 -6.05
CA GLU A 82 -21.96 -10.93 -5.81
C GLU A 82 -22.94 -11.46 -6.86
N SER A 83 -22.55 -11.49 -8.15
CA SER A 83 -23.40 -12.04 -9.20
C SER A 83 -23.62 -13.54 -9.03
N TRP A 84 -22.58 -14.27 -8.62
CA TRP A 84 -22.66 -15.69 -8.28
C TRP A 84 -23.60 -15.91 -7.09
N GLN A 85 -23.45 -15.12 -6.02
CA GLN A 85 -24.35 -15.19 -4.85
C GLN A 85 -25.81 -14.89 -5.24
N ARG A 86 -26.05 -13.85 -6.06
CA ARG A 86 -27.39 -13.52 -6.57
C ARG A 86 -27.96 -14.63 -7.46
N ALA A 87 -27.15 -15.24 -8.33
CA ALA A 87 -27.56 -16.36 -9.18
C ALA A 87 -27.83 -17.63 -8.36
N HIS A 88 -27.00 -17.93 -7.36
CA HIS A 88 -27.17 -19.05 -6.45
C HIS A 88 -28.43 -18.91 -5.59
N LEU A 89 -28.66 -17.73 -4.99
CA LEU A 89 -29.90 -17.43 -4.27
C LEU A 89 -31.13 -17.52 -5.18
N ARG A 90 -31.05 -17.02 -6.42
CA ARG A 90 -32.12 -17.19 -7.41
C ARG A 90 -32.36 -18.66 -7.76
N ALA A 91 -31.32 -19.46 -7.99
CA ALA A 91 -31.46 -20.88 -8.29
C ALA A 91 -32.07 -21.65 -7.11
N VAL A 92 -31.67 -21.34 -5.87
CA VAL A 92 -32.28 -21.91 -4.65
C VAL A 92 -33.77 -21.53 -4.54
N LEU A 93 -34.13 -20.29 -4.88
CA LEU A 93 -35.52 -19.83 -4.86
C LEU A 93 -36.36 -20.34 -6.05
N GLN A 94 -35.78 -20.48 -7.24
CA GLN A 94 -36.44 -20.91 -8.49
C GLN A 94 -36.56 -22.44 -8.59
N ASN A 95 -35.65 -23.19 -7.97
CA ASN A 95 -35.88 -24.60 -7.66
C ASN A 95 -37.06 -24.80 -6.67
N GLY A 96 -37.60 -23.71 -6.10
CA GLY A 96 -38.89 -23.64 -5.42
C GLY A 96 -39.98 -22.78 -6.11
N ALA A 97 -39.74 -22.19 -7.28
CA ALA A 97 -40.67 -21.25 -7.93
C ALA A 97 -40.53 -21.17 -9.48
N VAL A 98 -41.65 -21.41 -10.17
CA VAL A 98 -41.77 -21.50 -11.64
C VAL A 98 -41.62 -20.12 -12.33
N SER A 99 -41.11 -20.11 -13.58
CA SER A 99 -40.66 -18.93 -14.34
C SER A 99 -41.56 -18.56 -15.54
N PRO A 100 -41.59 -17.28 -15.95
CA PRO A 100 -41.65 -16.90 -17.40
C PRO A 100 -40.79 -15.66 -17.78
N SER A 101 -40.78 -15.27 -19.07
CA SER A 101 -39.84 -14.33 -19.73
C SER A 101 -40.53 -13.01 -20.24
N ASP A 102 -39.98 -12.08 -21.07
CA ASP A 102 -38.82 -12.10 -21.99
C ASP A 102 -38.24 -10.72 -22.44
N GLN A 103 -37.09 -10.76 -23.16
CA GLN A 103 -36.52 -9.89 -24.24
C GLN A 103 -37.01 -8.43 -24.52
N SER A 104 -36.10 -7.42 -24.56
CA SER A 104 -35.52 -6.76 -25.80
C SER A 104 -36.07 -5.32 -26.07
N ALA A 105 -35.45 -4.36 -26.80
CA ALA A 105 -34.09 -4.16 -27.39
C ALA A 105 -33.74 -2.63 -27.54
N SER A 106 -33.05 -2.16 -28.61
CA SER A 106 -32.45 -0.80 -28.79
C SER A 106 -32.40 -0.29 -30.24
N HIS A 107 -32.20 1.02 -30.52
CA HIS A 107 -31.73 1.54 -31.84
C HIS A 107 -31.02 2.93 -31.81
N HIS A 108 -30.19 3.21 -32.83
CA HIS A 108 -29.30 4.39 -33.05
C HIS A 108 -29.76 5.28 -34.25
N LEU A 109 -29.21 6.50 -34.42
CA LEU A 109 -29.01 7.18 -35.73
C LEU A 109 -27.90 8.28 -35.73
N HIS A 110 -27.55 8.83 -36.90
CA HIS A 110 -26.29 9.50 -37.30
C HIS A 110 -26.57 10.68 -38.28
N LEU A 111 -25.68 11.69 -38.41
CA LEU A 111 -25.36 12.59 -39.58
C LEU A 111 -24.52 13.79 -39.06
N ASP A 112 -23.85 14.66 -39.83
CA ASP A 112 -22.86 14.63 -40.93
C ASP A 112 -22.46 16.11 -41.18
N ALA A 113 -21.26 16.43 -41.68
CA ALA A 113 -20.81 17.82 -41.87
C ALA A 113 -20.00 18.04 -43.17
N GLN A 114 -20.17 19.20 -43.81
CA GLN A 114 -19.56 19.55 -45.11
C GLN A 114 -18.40 20.57 -45.01
N ALA A 115 -17.50 20.51 -45.99
CA ALA A 115 -16.17 21.15 -45.98
C ALA A 115 -16.11 22.52 -46.71
N TRP A 116 -15.09 23.31 -46.35
CA TRP A 116 -14.72 24.58 -46.99
C TRP A 116 -13.40 24.44 -47.78
N ILE A 117 -13.25 25.21 -48.86
CA ILE A 117 -12.08 25.18 -49.77
C ILE A 117 -11.18 26.40 -49.52
N PRO A 118 -9.84 26.25 -49.39
CA PRO A 118 -8.90 27.35 -49.14
C PRO A 118 -8.32 27.98 -50.43
N VAL A 119 -7.70 29.16 -50.29
CA VAL A 119 -7.06 29.94 -51.36
C VAL A 119 -5.57 30.12 -51.07
N ASP A 120 -4.73 29.74 -52.05
CA ASP A 120 -3.26 29.83 -51.98
C ASP A 120 -2.72 31.21 -52.40
N GLY A 121 -1.54 31.55 -51.87
CA GLY A 121 -0.83 32.77 -52.29
C GLY A 121 -0.18 33.62 -51.17
N ASN A 122 0.20 33.06 -50.02
CA ASN A 122 1.06 33.78 -49.06
C ASN A 122 1.80 32.86 -48.05
N GLU A 123 2.26 31.68 -48.47
CA GLU A 123 2.68 30.60 -47.55
C GLU A 123 3.84 30.99 -46.61
N GLN A 124 4.95 31.55 -47.11
CA GLN A 124 6.11 31.87 -46.26
C GLN A 124 5.80 32.95 -45.20
N ALA A 125 4.95 33.93 -45.51
CA ALA A 125 4.54 34.95 -44.54
C ALA A 125 3.54 34.39 -43.50
N LYS A 126 2.68 33.45 -43.91
CA LYS A 126 1.81 32.67 -43.00
C LYS A 126 2.67 31.81 -42.07
N GLU A 127 3.60 31.03 -42.60
CA GLU A 127 4.46 30.11 -41.84
C GLU A 127 5.32 30.83 -40.79
N ALA A 128 5.92 31.97 -41.14
CA ALA A 128 6.68 32.79 -40.18
C ALA A 128 5.79 33.38 -39.06
N SER A 129 4.57 33.80 -39.40
CA SER A 129 3.57 34.29 -38.44
C SER A 129 3.08 33.16 -37.52
N GLU A 130 2.79 31.98 -38.08
CA GLU A 130 2.37 30.78 -37.35
C GLU A 130 3.45 30.30 -36.39
N ALA A 131 4.73 30.28 -36.80
CA ALA A 131 5.85 29.93 -35.93
C ALA A 131 6.01 30.91 -34.74
N LEU A 132 5.83 32.22 -34.97
CA LEU A 132 5.86 33.22 -33.89
C LEU A 132 4.67 33.05 -32.93
N ASN A 133 3.47 32.84 -33.47
CA ASN A 133 2.26 32.59 -32.69
C ASN A 133 2.37 31.30 -31.86
N ALA A 134 2.96 30.24 -32.42
CA ALA A 134 3.23 28.99 -31.72
C ALA A 134 4.20 29.18 -30.55
N ARG A 135 5.28 29.97 -30.74
CA ARG A 135 6.21 30.32 -29.64
C ARG A 135 5.53 31.12 -28.53
N MET A 136 4.77 32.16 -28.87
CA MET A 136 4.00 32.93 -27.88
C MET A 136 2.97 32.07 -27.15
N TYR A 137 2.34 31.11 -27.84
CA TYR A 137 1.41 30.17 -27.24
C TYR A 137 2.12 29.24 -26.25
N GLN A 138 3.26 28.66 -26.64
CA GLN A 138 4.09 27.81 -25.77
C GLN A 138 4.55 28.57 -24.51
N GLU A 139 5.03 29.81 -24.65
CA GLU A 139 5.44 30.64 -23.52
C GLU A 139 4.28 30.94 -22.56
N ARG A 140 3.11 31.30 -23.08
CA ARG A 140 1.89 31.48 -22.29
C ARG A 140 1.46 30.20 -21.57
N GLN A 141 1.61 29.02 -22.20
CA GLN A 141 1.35 27.74 -21.55
C GLN A 141 2.36 27.44 -20.43
N MET A 142 3.65 27.69 -20.65
CA MET A 142 4.67 27.54 -19.60
C MET A 142 4.40 28.45 -18.39
N LEU A 143 4.09 29.73 -18.61
CA LEU A 143 3.71 30.66 -17.54
C LEU A 143 2.43 30.23 -16.81
N ARG A 144 1.44 29.69 -17.54
CA ARG A 144 0.20 29.14 -16.96
C ARG A 144 0.49 27.91 -16.08
N ILE A 145 1.32 26.98 -16.56
CA ILE A 145 1.74 25.78 -15.83
C ILE A 145 2.51 26.18 -14.57
N HIS A 146 3.48 27.09 -14.68
CA HIS A 146 4.25 27.57 -13.54
C HIS A 146 3.36 28.25 -12.49
N ARG A 147 2.42 29.12 -12.90
CA ARG A 147 1.45 29.75 -12.00
C ARG A 147 0.52 28.73 -11.32
N LEU A 148 0.08 27.70 -12.04
CA LEU A 148 -0.75 26.62 -11.47
C LEU A 148 0.03 25.77 -10.46
N ASN A 149 1.30 25.47 -10.72
CA ASN A 149 2.17 24.76 -9.78
C ASN A 149 2.41 25.60 -8.52
N ASN A 150 2.77 26.88 -8.65
CA ASN A 150 2.95 27.76 -7.49
C ASN A 150 1.68 27.85 -6.62
N LEU A 151 0.49 27.88 -7.24
CA LEU A 151 -0.80 27.83 -6.53
C LEU A 151 -1.08 26.48 -5.85
N ARG A 152 -0.59 25.35 -6.40
CA ARG A 152 -0.67 24.03 -5.76
C ARG A 152 0.26 23.95 -4.55
N THR A 153 1.54 24.33 -4.71
CA THR A 153 2.54 24.34 -3.63
C THR A 153 2.10 25.25 -2.47
N GLU A 154 1.53 26.41 -2.77
CA GLU A 154 1.02 27.32 -1.73
C GLU A 154 -0.22 26.76 -1.01
N ARG A 155 -1.11 26.02 -1.73
CA ARG A 155 -2.24 25.32 -1.11
C ARG A 155 -1.78 24.18 -0.20
N THR A 156 -0.86 23.32 -0.66
CA THR A 156 -0.35 22.21 0.17
C THR A 156 0.40 22.74 1.39
N ARG A 157 1.19 23.81 1.24
CA ARG A 157 1.85 24.49 2.35
C ARG A 157 0.87 25.07 3.38
N ARG A 158 -0.25 25.66 2.95
CA ARG A 158 -1.30 26.15 3.87
C ARG A 158 -2.07 25.01 4.55
N GLN A 159 -2.31 23.91 3.84
CA GLN A 159 -3.07 22.77 4.34
C GLN A 159 -2.27 21.89 5.32
N HIS A 160 -0.99 21.66 5.04
CA HIS A 160 -0.15 20.73 5.80
C HIS A 160 0.97 21.41 6.59
N GLY A 161 1.23 22.71 6.36
CA GLY A 161 2.30 23.48 7.00
C GLY A 161 3.69 23.29 6.39
N PHE A 162 3.85 22.40 5.41
CA PHE A 162 5.12 22.13 4.70
C PHE A 162 4.88 21.87 3.20
N ASP A 163 5.96 21.92 2.41
CA ASP A 163 5.94 21.64 0.97
C ASP A 163 6.04 20.11 0.72
N VAL A 164 4.88 19.51 0.47
CA VAL A 164 4.74 18.07 0.20
C VAL A 164 5.53 17.65 -1.05
N GLU A 165 5.50 18.45 -2.13
CA GLU A 165 6.14 18.08 -3.42
C GLU A 165 7.67 18.14 -3.33
N ARG A 166 8.21 19.07 -2.52
CA ARG A 166 9.64 19.10 -2.19
C ARG A 166 10.03 17.89 -1.34
N LEU A 167 9.25 17.56 -0.30
CA LEU A 167 9.54 16.40 0.54
C LEU A 167 9.50 15.09 -0.26
N THR A 168 8.47 14.88 -1.08
CA THR A 168 8.37 13.71 -1.97
C THR A 168 9.61 13.56 -2.85
N ARG A 169 10.09 14.64 -3.50
CA ARG A 169 11.31 14.61 -4.31
C ARG A 169 12.57 14.27 -3.51
N THR A 170 12.67 14.76 -2.27
CA THR A 170 13.80 14.44 -1.37
C THR A 170 13.78 12.98 -0.92
N LEU A 171 12.61 12.42 -0.62
CA LEU A 171 12.49 11.01 -0.23
C LEU A 171 12.74 10.07 -1.42
N GLN A 172 12.26 10.45 -2.61
CA GLN A 172 12.48 9.72 -3.87
C GLN A 172 13.94 9.70 -4.34
N SER A 173 14.77 10.69 -3.99
CA SER A 173 16.19 10.71 -4.39
C SER A 173 17.07 9.68 -3.66
N GLY A 174 16.49 8.90 -2.75
CA GLY A 174 17.24 7.94 -1.93
C GLY A 174 17.92 8.56 -0.71
N GLN A 175 17.95 9.89 -0.56
CA GLN A 175 18.64 10.54 0.56
C GLN A 175 17.68 10.80 1.74
N LEU A 176 17.71 9.91 2.74
CA LEU A 176 17.12 10.22 4.04
C LEU A 176 18.10 11.11 4.83
N PRO A 177 17.63 12.19 5.48
CA PRO A 177 18.48 13.02 6.32
C PRO A 177 18.96 12.23 7.54
N HIS A 178 20.10 12.64 8.13
CA HIS A 178 20.57 12.13 9.42
C HIS A 178 20.25 13.18 10.49
N VAL A 179 19.44 12.79 11.48
CA VAL A 179 19.02 13.64 12.60
C VAL A 179 19.71 13.17 13.87
N ILE A 180 20.38 14.06 14.57
CA ILE A 180 20.97 13.77 15.89
C ILE A 180 19.84 13.73 16.92
N VAL A 181 19.78 12.68 17.73
CA VAL A 181 18.74 12.46 18.74
C VAL A 181 19.34 12.15 20.11
N THR A 182 18.61 12.50 21.17
CA THR A 182 19.01 12.30 22.57
C THR A 182 19.23 10.83 23.00
N PRO A 183 18.36 9.85 22.65
CA PRO A 183 18.60 8.46 23.03
C PRO A 183 19.79 7.84 22.28
N ARG A 184 20.57 7.01 22.98
CA ARG A 184 21.63 6.20 22.37
C ARG A 184 21.01 5.15 21.45
N LEU A 185 21.33 5.22 20.16
CA LEU A 185 20.94 4.25 19.15
C LEU A 185 21.91 3.04 19.17
N HIS A 186 21.50 1.92 18.59
CA HIS A 186 22.42 0.78 18.40
C HIS A 186 23.52 1.09 17.37
N GLN A 187 24.57 0.27 17.34
CA GLN A 187 25.60 0.37 16.31
C GLN A 187 25.00 0.14 14.92
N GLY A 188 25.19 1.11 14.01
CA GLY A 188 24.59 1.10 12.66
C GLY A 188 23.12 1.53 12.61
N GLU A 189 22.51 1.87 13.74
CA GLU A 189 21.17 2.48 13.77
C GLU A 189 21.28 4.00 13.61
N VAL A 190 20.54 4.57 12.66
CA VAL A 190 20.58 5.98 12.28
C VAL A 190 19.17 6.56 12.39
N ALA A 191 19.03 7.72 13.06
CA ALA A 191 17.76 8.45 13.11
C ALA A 191 17.60 9.35 11.88
N HIS A 192 16.42 9.30 11.28
CA HIS A 192 16.08 10.00 10.04
C HIS A 192 14.97 11.04 10.20
N TYR A 193 14.16 10.94 11.25
CA TYR A 193 13.12 11.91 11.57
C TYR A 193 12.95 12.00 13.08
N CYS A 194 12.74 13.21 13.59
CA CYS A 194 12.47 13.48 15.00
C CYS A 194 11.50 14.66 15.11
N VAL A 195 10.40 14.49 15.83
CA VAL A 195 9.36 15.52 16.01
C VAL A 195 8.76 15.45 17.42
N ASP A 196 8.33 16.58 17.95
CA ASP A 196 7.56 16.60 19.20
C ASP A 196 6.19 15.93 19.01
N ALA A 197 5.82 15.10 20.00
CA ALA A 197 4.67 14.21 19.92
C ALA A 197 3.90 14.12 21.23
N GLN A 198 2.58 14.01 21.14
CA GLN A 198 1.72 13.67 22.27
C GLN A 198 1.19 12.24 22.09
N PHE A 199 1.58 11.33 22.99
CA PHE A 199 1.06 9.96 22.97
C PHE A 199 -0.24 9.82 23.77
N TYR A 200 -1.20 9.10 23.21
CA TYR A 200 -2.50 8.82 23.81
C TYR A 200 -2.62 7.34 24.18
N THR A 201 -2.75 7.05 25.47
CA THR A 201 -3.18 5.71 25.91
C THR A 201 -4.63 5.50 25.49
N GLU A 202 -4.93 4.41 24.78
CA GLU A 202 -6.28 3.88 24.74
C GLU A 202 -6.56 3.21 26.09
N LEU A 203 -7.35 3.89 26.94
CA LEU A 203 -7.83 3.30 28.17
C LEU A 203 -8.92 2.29 27.80
N SER A 204 -8.66 1.01 28.01
CA SER A 204 -9.62 -0.09 27.83
C SER A 204 -10.70 -0.04 28.92
N GLY A 205 -11.58 0.96 28.86
CA GLY A 205 -12.63 1.20 29.84
C GLY A 205 -13.63 2.25 29.35
N THR A 206 -14.91 1.87 29.35
CA THR A 206 -16.15 2.65 29.17
C THR A 206 -16.11 4.00 28.42
N PRO A 207 -16.99 4.21 27.40
CA PRO A 207 -16.92 5.34 26.47
C PRO A 207 -17.04 6.74 27.10
N LEU A 208 -17.48 6.85 28.35
CA LEU A 208 -17.62 8.11 29.08
C LEU A 208 -16.28 8.76 29.45
N PHE A 209 -15.20 7.99 29.62
CA PHE A 209 -13.87 8.52 29.98
C PHE A 209 -12.90 8.67 28.79
N ALA A 210 -13.26 8.14 27.61
CA ALA A 210 -12.40 8.09 26.43
C ALA A 210 -11.95 9.47 25.91
N ARG A 211 -12.65 10.57 26.24
CA ARG A 211 -12.34 11.93 25.76
C ARG A 211 -11.14 12.62 26.43
N ARG A 212 -10.57 12.05 27.50
CA ARG A 212 -9.33 12.56 28.13
C ARG A 212 -8.35 11.44 28.46
N GLY A 213 -7.99 10.65 27.44
CA GLY A 213 -6.83 9.76 27.52
C GLY A 213 -5.59 10.54 27.98
N ILE A 214 -4.82 9.98 28.92
CA ILE A 214 -3.66 10.65 29.52
C ILE A 214 -2.64 10.94 28.42
N LYS A 215 -2.52 12.21 28.05
CA LYS A 215 -1.47 12.73 27.19
C LYS A 215 -0.13 12.56 27.91
N ASP A 216 0.74 11.76 27.34
CA ASP A 216 2.17 11.92 27.58
C ASP A 216 2.74 12.82 26.49
N GLN A 217 3.81 13.55 26.80
CA GLN A 217 4.48 14.45 25.86
C GLN A 217 5.95 14.04 25.76
N GLY A 218 6.50 14.07 24.55
CA GLY A 218 7.82 13.56 24.27
C GLY A 218 8.25 13.78 22.83
N GLN A 219 9.31 13.08 22.44
CA GLN A 219 9.79 13.06 21.06
C GLN A 219 9.41 11.75 20.39
N PHE A 220 8.94 11.81 19.14
CA PHE A 220 8.74 10.66 18.26
C PHE A 220 9.84 10.65 17.21
N ILE A 221 10.58 9.54 17.15
CA ILE A 221 11.81 9.37 16.38
C ILE A 221 11.62 8.17 15.46
N LEU A 222 12.05 8.31 14.20
CA LEU A 222 12.12 7.22 13.24
C LEU A 222 13.57 6.93 12.90
N THR A 223 14.01 5.69 13.14
CA THR A 223 15.34 5.19 12.75
C THR A 223 15.21 4.26 11.56
N ASN A 224 16.32 3.85 10.95
CA ASN A 224 16.34 2.80 9.92
C ASN A 224 15.81 1.43 10.40
N GLN A 225 15.71 1.17 11.72
CA GLN A 225 15.31 -0.13 12.27
C GLN A 225 13.95 -0.12 13.00
N ARG A 226 13.55 1.02 13.57
CA ARG A 226 12.40 1.10 14.49
C ARG A 226 11.87 2.52 14.67
N ALA A 227 10.60 2.62 15.06
CA ALA A 227 10.02 3.84 15.61
C ALA A 227 10.21 3.87 17.14
N ILE A 228 10.63 5.01 17.68
CA ILE A 228 10.89 5.21 19.11
C ILE A 228 10.09 6.43 19.58
N TYR A 229 9.35 6.29 20.68
CA TYR A 229 8.75 7.41 21.38
C TYR A 229 9.39 7.57 22.76
N MET A 230 9.97 8.74 23.01
CA MET A 230 10.61 9.13 24.25
C MET A 230 9.72 10.14 24.98
N GLY A 231 8.73 9.64 25.72
CA GLY A 231 7.83 10.42 26.57
C GLY A 231 8.40 10.73 27.96
N ARG A 232 7.78 11.67 28.66
CA ARG A 232 8.09 11.97 30.06
C ARG A 232 7.67 10.85 31.01
N LYS A 233 6.59 10.12 30.69
CA LYS A 233 6.03 9.04 31.53
C LYS A 233 6.33 7.64 31.00
N ARG A 234 6.56 7.49 29.70
CA ARG A 234 6.81 6.20 29.06
C ARG A 234 7.82 6.30 27.92
N GLN A 235 8.53 5.22 27.69
CA GLN A 235 9.28 4.99 26.46
C GLN A 235 8.58 3.86 25.70
N ILE A 236 8.40 4.02 24.39
CA ILE A 236 7.81 3.00 23.53
C ILE A 236 8.78 2.75 22.37
N VAL A 237 9.06 1.49 22.09
CA VAL A 237 9.86 1.07 20.95
C VAL A 237 9.00 0.13 20.10
N ILE A 238 8.81 0.48 18.83
CA ILE A 238 8.05 -0.30 17.85
C ILE A 238 9.03 -0.69 16.76
N LYS A 239 9.47 -1.95 16.78
CA LYS A 239 10.32 -2.48 15.72
C LYS A 239 9.54 -2.60 14.42
N TYR A 240 10.19 -2.41 13.29
CA TYR A 240 9.51 -2.51 12.00
C TYR A 240 9.07 -3.94 11.66
N GLU A 241 9.75 -5.01 12.14
CA GLU A 241 9.22 -6.39 11.97
C GLU A 241 7.84 -6.57 12.63
N GLN A 242 7.53 -5.77 13.64
CA GLN A 242 6.27 -5.83 14.39
C GLN A 242 5.21 -4.88 13.85
N LEU A 243 5.54 -3.96 12.93
CA LEU A 243 4.64 -2.93 12.42
C LEU A 243 3.73 -3.51 11.31
N LEU A 244 2.46 -3.75 11.63
CA LEU A 244 1.48 -4.27 10.67
C LEU A 244 0.96 -3.21 9.71
N HIS A 245 0.76 -1.98 10.20
CA HIS A 245 0.09 -0.92 9.45
C HIS A 245 0.24 0.43 10.15
N PHE A 246 0.30 1.51 9.37
CA PHE A 246 0.31 2.89 9.86
C PHE A 246 -0.58 3.80 8.99
N PHE A 247 -1.21 4.81 9.59
CA PHE A 247 -2.12 5.74 8.91
C PHE A 247 -2.38 7.02 9.72
N CYS A 248 -2.92 8.05 9.07
CA CYS A 248 -3.50 9.20 9.76
C CYS A 248 -4.98 8.94 10.08
N GLN A 249 -5.42 9.29 11.29
CA GLN A 249 -6.84 9.38 11.65
C GLN A 249 -7.01 10.59 12.59
N ASP A 250 -7.89 11.54 12.23
CA ASP A 250 -8.24 12.70 13.07
C ASP A 250 -6.99 13.50 13.55
N GLU A 251 -6.05 13.78 12.64
CA GLU A 251 -4.73 14.39 12.90
C GLU A 251 -3.79 13.58 13.83
N LEU A 252 -4.10 12.31 14.09
CA LEU A 252 -3.25 11.37 14.82
C LEU A 252 -2.56 10.40 13.86
N VAL A 253 -1.25 10.22 14.02
CA VAL A 253 -0.53 9.08 13.46
C VAL A 253 -0.86 7.85 14.30
N VAL A 254 -1.44 6.83 13.67
CA VAL A 254 -1.85 5.57 14.27
C VAL A 254 -0.93 4.47 13.77
N LEU A 255 -0.28 3.75 14.70
CA LEU A 255 0.53 2.57 14.41
C LEU A 255 -0.16 1.32 14.99
N LEU A 256 -0.31 0.29 14.17
CA LEU A 256 -0.83 -1.02 14.54
C LEU A 256 0.31 -2.03 14.48
N THR A 257 0.45 -2.83 15.54
CA THR A 257 1.48 -3.89 15.62
C THR A 257 0.88 -5.30 15.54
N LEU A 258 1.72 -6.31 15.28
CA LEU A 258 1.34 -7.74 15.26
C LEU A 258 0.52 -8.17 16.49
N ASN A 259 0.85 -7.61 17.65
CA ASN A 259 0.03 -7.74 18.85
C ASN A 259 -1.15 -6.75 18.73
N TRP A 260 -2.27 -7.22 18.17
CA TRP A 260 -3.46 -6.41 17.85
C TRP A 260 -4.08 -5.66 19.05
N THR A 261 -3.72 -6.04 20.28
CA THR A 261 -4.03 -5.30 21.51
C THR A 261 -3.40 -3.91 21.56
N ASN A 262 -2.31 -3.69 20.83
CA ASN A 262 -1.46 -2.52 20.95
C ASN A 262 -1.66 -1.59 19.75
N ARG A 263 -2.58 -0.64 19.91
CA ARG A 263 -2.78 0.48 18.99
C ARG A 263 -2.14 1.75 19.55
N TYR A 264 -1.04 2.17 18.94
CA TYR A 264 -0.32 3.38 19.33
C TYR A 264 -0.88 4.59 18.58
N ARG A 265 -1.16 5.70 19.29
CA ARG A 265 -1.68 6.94 18.71
C ARG A 265 -0.84 8.14 19.14
N PHE A 266 -0.37 8.90 18.16
CA PHE A 266 0.49 10.08 18.35
C PHE A 266 -0.14 11.31 17.68
N SER A 267 -0.37 12.38 18.42
CA SER A 267 -0.62 13.70 17.82
C SER A 267 0.73 14.37 17.58
N LEU A 268 0.97 14.77 16.33
CA LEU A 268 2.21 15.37 15.86
C LEU A 268 1.90 16.75 15.27
N ARG A 269 2.92 17.61 15.17
CA ARG A 269 2.77 18.92 14.48
C ARG A 269 2.46 18.76 12.98
N TYR A 270 3.06 17.76 12.33
CA TYR A 270 2.93 17.49 10.91
C TYR A 270 2.71 15.97 10.68
N PRO A 271 1.49 15.44 10.90
CA PRO A 271 1.24 14.00 10.85
C PRO A 271 1.50 13.40 9.46
N LEU A 272 1.21 14.14 8.38
CA LEU A 272 1.51 13.69 7.01
C LEU A 272 3.02 13.59 6.73
N GLU A 273 3.81 14.55 7.18
CA GLU A 273 5.28 14.52 7.03
C GLU A 273 5.86 13.25 7.69
N CYS A 274 5.46 12.99 8.93
CA CYS A 274 5.86 11.80 9.67
C CYS A 274 5.49 10.50 8.95
N LEU A 275 4.32 10.44 8.32
CA LEU A 275 3.88 9.26 7.56
C LEU A 275 4.74 9.03 6.31
N MET A 276 5.08 10.10 5.57
CA MET A 276 5.93 10.02 4.38
C MET A 276 7.37 9.55 4.73
N TYR A 277 7.93 10.03 5.85
CA TYR A 277 9.20 9.52 6.37
C TYR A 277 9.08 8.05 6.79
N LEU A 278 8.08 7.70 7.61
CA LEU A 278 7.87 6.33 8.10
C LEU A 278 7.72 5.34 6.95
N GLU A 279 6.95 5.68 5.93
CA GLU A 279 6.78 4.92 4.70
C GLU A 279 8.11 4.67 3.98
N THR A 280 8.87 5.73 3.69
CA THR A 280 10.15 5.65 2.96
C THR A 280 11.17 4.80 3.72
N ILE A 281 11.21 4.97 5.04
CA ILE A 281 12.09 4.22 5.94
C ILE A 281 11.67 2.74 6.00
N PHE A 282 10.37 2.47 6.18
CA PHE A 282 9.82 1.12 6.27
C PHE A 282 10.03 0.32 4.97
N GLN A 283 9.86 0.96 3.80
CA GLN A 283 10.12 0.34 2.51
C GLN A 283 11.59 -0.12 2.37
N ARG A 284 12.55 0.70 2.82
CA ARG A 284 13.98 0.34 2.80
C ARG A 284 14.30 -0.76 3.80
N PHE A 285 13.76 -0.67 5.02
CA PHE A 285 13.89 -1.72 6.03
C PHE A 285 13.44 -3.08 5.46
N GLN A 286 12.34 -3.13 4.71
CA GLN A 286 11.88 -4.35 4.03
C GLN A 286 12.83 -4.79 2.91
N GLN A 287 13.36 -3.88 2.09
CA GLN A 287 14.33 -4.23 1.04
C GLN A 287 15.64 -4.80 1.60
N GLU A 288 16.11 -4.26 2.73
CA GLU A 288 17.36 -4.67 3.38
C GLU A 288 17.21 -5.98 4.18
N ASN A 289 16.08 -6.16 4.90
CA ASN A 289 15.89 -7.30 5.81
C ASN A 289 15.02 -8.43 5.23
N MET A 290 14.39 -8.22 4.08
CA MET A 290 13.63 -9.23 3.35
C MET A 290 14.09 -9.30 1.89
N PRO A 291 15.33 -9.79 1.64
CA PRO A 291 15.80 -10.02 0.28
C PRO A 291 14.88 -11.02 -0.42
N LEU A 292 14.12 -10.53 -1.41
CA LEU A 292 13.36 -11.35 -2.36
C LEU A 292 14.34 -12.01 -3.36
N ALA A 293 15.20 -12.87 -2.82
CA ALA A 293 16.05 -13.80 -3.53
C ALA A 293 15.86 -15.18 -2.89
N LEU A 294 14.65 -15.73 -3.03
CA LEU A 294 14.43 -17.16 -2.85
C LEU A 294 15.21 -17.87 -3.97
N PRO A 295 16.26 -18.66 -3.67
CA PRO A 295 17.15 -19.17 -4.72
C PRO A 295 16.55 -20.26 -5.61
N TRP A 296 15.28 -20.64 -5.43
CA TRP A 296 14.65 -21.73 -6.18
C TRP A 296 14.28 -21.36 -7.63
N ALA A 297 14.53 -20.12 -8.05
CA ALA A 297 14.73 -19.81 -9.48
C ALA A 297 16.07 -20.37 -9.99
N ILE A 298 16.34 -21.65 -9.71
CA ILE A 298 17.33 -22.45 -10.43
C ILE A 298 16.70 -22.77 -11.78
N ASP A 299 17.43 -22.49 -12.85
CA ASP A 299 17.00 -22.73 -14.22
C ASP A 299 16.49 -24.17 -14.42
N ALA A 300 15.20 -24.32 -14.71
CA ALA A 300 14.59 -25.58 -15.12
C ALA A 300 14.99 -26.01 -16.55
N SER A 301 16.17 -25.57 -17.04
CA SER A 301 16.66 -25.73 -18.40
C SER A 301 18.05 -26.38 -18.50
N THR A 302 18.77 -26.58 -17.38
CA THR A 302 19.97 -27.42 -17.35
C THR A 302 19.65 -28.81 -16.80
N GLY A 303 19.53 -29.78 -17.71
CA GLY A 303 19.50 -31.21 -17.38
C GLY A 303 20.86 -31.68 -16.87
N GLY A 304 21.20 -31.27 -15.64
CA GLY A 304 22.39 -31.71 -14.92
C GLY A 304 22.17 -33.09 -14.31
N ASP A 305 22.94 -34.06 -14.79
CA ASP A 305 23.01 -35.42 -14.25
C ASP A 305 23.47 -35.40 -12.78
N TRP A 306 22.63 -35.88 -11.86
CA TRP A 306 22.92 -35.97 -10.42
C TRP A 306 23.65 -37.28 -10.05
N SER A 307 24.59 -37.70 -10.90
CA SER A 307 25.44 -38.86 -10.65
C SER A 307 26.61 -38.52 -9.70
N MET A 308 26.46 -38.93 -8.45
CA MET A 308 27.50 -39.07 -7.41
C MET A 308 28.24 -37.80 -6.93
N VAL A 309 27.90 -37.36 -5.71
CA VAL A 309 28.87 -36.77 -4.78
C VAL A 309 29.13 -37.78 -3.66
N PRO A 310 30.36 -38.27 -3.47
CA PRO A 310 30.66 -39.26 -2.44
C PRO A 310 30.63 -38.65 -1.04
N MET A 311 30.06 -39.36 -0.08
CA MET A 311 30.18 -39.02 1.35
C MET A 311 31.64 -39.16 1.80
N SER A 312 32.30 -38.04 2.09
CA SER A 312 33.59 -38.01 2.79
C SER A 312 33.48 -37.33 4.15
N GLN A 313 33.26 -38.18 5.16
CA GLN A 313 33.86 -38.12 6.50
C GLN A 313 34.13 -36.73 7.11
N SER A 314 33.22 -36.29 7.99
CA SER A 314 33.54 -35.29 9.03
C SER A 314 34.25 -35.98 10.22
N PRO A 315 35.43 -35.51 10.64
CA PRO A 315 36.11 -36.05 11.81
C PRO A 315 35.52 -35.49 13.11
N PHE A 316 35.27 -36.38 14.08
CA PHE A 316 35.07 -36.00 15.47
C PHE A 316 36.31 -35.28 16.01
N LEU A 317 36.12 -34.17 16.71
CA LEU A 317 37.09 -33.70 17.71
C LEU A 317 36.39 -33.53 19.06
N ILE A 318 36.64 -34.51 19.91
CA ILE A 318 36.36 -34.47 21.35
C ILE A 318 37.55 -33.76 22.01
N GLY A 319 37.31 -32.76 22.86
CA GLY A 319 38.34 -32.09 23.65
C GLY A 319 37.71 -31.28 24.80
N PRO A 320 38.30 -31.22 26.01
CA PRO A 320 37.48 -31.36 27.21
C PRO A 320 37.49 -30.19 28.21
N THR A 321 36.50 -30.24 29.11
CA THR A 321 36.47 -29.78 30.52
C THR A 321 37.43 -28.69 31.00
N GLY A 322 36.85 -27.62 31.57
CA GLY A 322 37.54 -26.70 32.48
C GLY A 322 36.54 -26.03 33.43
N GLU A 323 36.40 -26.57 34.64
CA GLU A 323 35.66 -25.91 35.72
C GLU A 323 36.40 -24.66 36.21
N SER A 324 35.67 -23.63 36.65
CA SER A 324 35.97 -23.00 37.96
C SER A 324 34.86 -22.04 38.42
N ARG A 325 34.71 -22.02 39.75
CA ARG A 325 33.68 -21.34 40.54
C ARG A 325 34.17 -19.95 40.98
N THR A 326 33.29 -19.24 41.69
CA THR A 326 33.50 -17.94 42.39
C THR A 326 33.42 -16.69 41.49
N ARG A 327 32.83 -15.58 41.93
CA ARG A 327 32.30 -15.26 43.29
C ARG A 327 31.02 -14.44 43.22
#